data_AF-A0AAJ0GXI3-F1
#
_entry.id   AF-A0AAJ0GXI3-F1
#
_cell.length_a   1.000
_cell.length_b   1.000
_cell.length_c   1.000
_cell.angle_alpha   90.00
_cell.angle_beta   90.00
_cell.angle_gamma   90.00
#
_symmetry.space_group_name_H-M   'P 1'
#
loop_
_entity.id
_entity.type
_entity.pdbx_description
1 polymer ?
#
loop_
_entity_poly.entity_id
_entity_poly.type
_entity_poly.pdbx_seq_one_letter_code
_entity_poly.pdbx_strand_id
1 'polypeptide(L)'
;MNGMNGGNMPGAMVGFPTPAGHQAELNYIYGMVEELSRQLAENQRTLEEVVAGVGRVRSHAKAQQLGNEELISGAADEVKAQEPNLDTLISILSEALEKAKFSRDANAALLSQYASALAGMLKQFHDYKAKHVADVAAWHRSYRAQLAEARAENSRLREQIWEMQARAGAANEMLRRFRTRYDADEARWERRVEAKAVRQELRFWKRMAMPHLEDDDSCWSDDDDLIDVAEKKRLEEMQKLAAEQQLAAAAAELGDIVGGGGDDGGVPPEVPSAPVPQSMIGGVPMQRDDGGSMMLPIPPPRPSSVASSTGSSGQ
;
A
#
# COMPACT_ATOMS: atom_id res chain seq x y z
N MET A 1 85.05 -15.47 -4.42
CA MET A 1 86.32 -15.95 -5.02
C MET A 1 87.00 -16.82 -3.98
N ASN A 2 87.37 -18.08 -4.16
CA ASN A 2 87.48 -19.01 -5.28
C ASN A 2 87.25 -20.42 -4.70
N GLY A 3 86.51 -21.31 -5.39
CA GLY A 3 87.13 -22.40 -6.15
C GLY A 3 87.29 -23.65 -5.26
N MET A 4 86.29 -24.52 -5.14
CA MET A 4 86.01 -25.62 -6.10
C MET A 4 87.29 -26.30 -6.60
N ASN A 5 87.67 -27.41 -5.97
CA ASN A 5 87.90 -28.72 -6.61
C ASN A 5 88.56 -29.71 -5.62
N GLY A 6 88.17 -30.99 -5.68
CA GLY A 6 88.97 -32.09 -5.11
C GLY A 6 88.21 -33.03 -4.18
N GLY A 7 87.37 -33.91 -4.74
CA GLY A 7 86.66 -34.95 -3.99
C GLY A 7 86.24 -36.14 -4.86
N ASN A 8 87.20 -36.61 -5.64
CA ASN A 8 87.27 -37.87 -6.39
C ASN A 8 86.38 -39.02 -5.84
N MET A 9 85.25 -39.31 -6.51
CA MET A 9 84.51 -40.57 -6.35
C MET A 9 84.90 -41.52 -7.49
N PRO A 10 85.64 -42.62 -7.23
CA PRO A 10 85.90 -43.65 -8.23
C PRO A 10 84.91 -44.80 -8.14
N GLY A 11 84.57 -45.37 -9.31
CA GLY A 11 84.15 -46.76 -9.50
C GLY A 11 82.68 -47.06 -9.12
N ALA A 12 81.75 -47.18 -10.07
CA ALA A 12 81.55 -48.36 -10.92
C ALA A 12 81.31 -49.66 -10.13
N MET A 13 80.04 -50.04 -9.95
CA MET A 13 79.47 -51.40 -10.03
C MET A 13 77.94 -51.24 -9.91
N VAL A 14 77.21 -51.05 -11.00
CA VAL A 14 76.61 -52.13 -11.82
C VAL A 14 75.97 -53.24 -10.98
N GLY A 15 74.65 -53.11 -10.82
CA GLY A 15 73.71 -54.19 -11.08
C GLY A 15 73.82 -55.47 -10.26
N PHE A 16 73.32 -55.45 -9.02
CA PHE A 16 72.50 -56.52 -8.46
C PHE A 16 71.38 -55.87 -7.62
N PRO A 17 70.12 -56.31 -7.73
CA PRO A 17 69.05 -55.76 -6.90
C PRO A 17 69.39 -56.07 -5.44
N THR A 18 69.76 -55.05 -4.66
CA THR A 18 69.89 -55.17 -3.21
C THR A 18 68.58 -55.73 -2.67
N PRO A 19 68.59 -56.83 -1.89
CA PRO A 19 67.38 -57.43 -1.35
C PRO A 19 66.51 -56.36 -0.69
N ALA A 20 65.20 -56.39 -0.91
CA ALA A 20 64.28 -55.32 -0.52
C ALA A 20 64.36 -54.90 0.97
N GLY A 21 64.88 -55.77 1.85
CA GLY A 21 65.15 -55.47 3.26
C GLY A 21 66.43 -54.66 3.52
N HIS A 22 67.48 -54.78 2.70
CA HIS A 22 68.78 -54.15 2.97
C HIS A 22 68.72 -52.62 2.86
N GLN A 23 67.96 -52.09 1.89
CA GLN A 23 67.73 -50.64 1.78
C GLN A 23 66.83 -50.13 2.92
N ALA A 24 65.89 -50.93 3.40
CA ALA A 24 65.04 -50.59 4.55
C ALA A 24 65.85 -50.59 5.86
N GLU A 25 66.73 -51.57 6.05
CA GLU A 25 67.66 -51.65 7.19
C GLU A 25 68.67 -50.50 7.16
N LEU A 26 69.23 -50.15 6.00
CA LEU A 26 70.12 -48.99 5.88
C LEU A 26 69.40 -47.69 6.20
N ASN A 27 68.19 -47.48 5.69
CA ASN A 27 67.38 -46.31 6.04
C ASN A 27 67.02 -46.30 7.53
N TYR A 28 66.77 -47.45 8.15
CA TYR A 28 66.53 -47.58 9.58
C TYR A 28 67.78 -47.24 10.40
N ILE A 29 68.95 -47.73 9.99
CA ILE A 29 70.24 -47.41 10.63
C ILE A 29 70.57 -45.92 10.46
N TYR A 30 70.36 -45.34 9.28
CA TYR A 30 70.55 -43.90 9.05
C TYR A 30 69.59 -43.06 9.90
N GLY A 31 68.32 -43.46 10.01
CA GLY A 31 67.36 -42.79 10.90
C GLY A 31 67.75 -42.92 12.38
N MET A 32 68.29 -44.08 12.79
CA MET A 32 68.77 -44.27 14.16
C MET A 32 70.03 -43.47 14.46
N VAL A 33 70.96 -43.37 13.50
CA VAL A 33 72.18 -42.55 13.62
C VAL A 33 71.83 -41.06 13.62
N GLU A 34 70.88 -40.63 12.79
CA GLU A 34 70.40 -39.25 12.80
C GLU A 34 69.72 -38.91 14.14
N GLU A 35 68.88 -39.80 14.67
CA GLU A 35 68.27 -39.63 15.99
C GLU A 35 69.31 -39.65 17.12
N LEU A 36 70.31 -40.54 17.07
CA LEU A 36 71.43 -40.54 18.01
C LEU A 36 72.27 -39.27 17.92
N SER A 37 72.48 -38.72 16.72
CA SER A 37 73.20 -37.47 16.52
C SER A 37 72.43 -36.28 17.08
N ARG A 38 71.10 -36.28 16.92
CA ARG A 38 70.20 -35.30 17.49
C ARG A 38 70.20 -35.36 19.01
N GLN A 39 70.13 -36.58 19.57
CA GLN A 39 70.23 -36.81 21.01
C GLN A 39 71.59 -36.43 21.55
N LEU A 40 72.69 -36.68 20.82
CA LEU A 40 74.04 -36.29 21.24
C LEU A 40 74.20 -34.76 21.26
N ALA A 41 73.66 -34.06 20.25
CA ALA A 41 73.66 -32.60 20.21
C ALA A 41 72.83 -32.00 21.36
N GLU A 42 71.67 -32.60 21.66
CA GLU A 42 70.84 -32.21 22.81
C GLU A 42 71.57 -32.50 24.15
N ASN A 43 72.25 -33.65 24.26
CA ASN A 43 73.06 -33.99 25.43
C ASN A 43 74.25 -33.04 25.61
N GLN A 44 74.89 -32.60 24.53
CA GLN A 44 75.95 -31.59 24.60
C GLN A 44 75.40 -30.26 25.08
N ARG A 45 74.27 -29.81 24.53
CA ARG A 45 73.62 -28.56 24.95
C ARG A 45 73.20 -28.60 26.43
N THR A 46 72.57 -29.68 26.86
CA THR A 46 72.17 -29.85 28.27
C THR A 46 73.38 -29.92 29.19
N LEU A 47 74.47 -30.59 28.79
CA LEU A 47 75.71 -30.59 29.57
C LEU A 47 76.35 -29.21 29.64
N GLU A 48 76.34 -28.43 28.57
CA GLU A 48 76.80 -27.04 28.58
C GLU A 48 75.96 -26.17 29.53
N GLU A 49 74.64 -26.32 29.51
CA GLU A 49 73.74 -25.62 30.43
C GLU A 49 73.97 -26.05 31.90
N VAL A 50 74.20 -27.34 32.16
CA VAL A 50 74.54 -27.85 33.50
C VAL A 50 75.89 -27.32 33.94
N VAL A 51 76.93 -27.36 33.10
CA VAL A 51 78.27 -26.84 33.44
C VAL A 51 78.23 -25.34 33.68
N ALA A 52 77.49 -24.58 32.88
CA ALA A 52 77.26 -23.16 33.10
C ALA A 52 76.48 -22.89 34.40
N GLY A 53 75.49 -23.74 34.71
CA GLY A 53 74.74 -23.72 35.98
C GLY A 53 75.65 -23.97 37.19
N VAL A 54 76.43 -25.05 37.17
CA VAL A 54 77.42 -25.41 38.20
C VAL A 54 78.48 -24.32 38.34
N GLY A 55 78.92 -23.72 37.23
CA GLY A 55 79.84 -22.58 37.24
C GLY A 55 79.29 -21.36 37.99
N ARG A 56 78.01 -21.04 37.77
CA ARG A 56 77.30 -19.97 38.49
C ARG A 56 77.14 -20.29 39.97
N VAL A 57 76.69 -21.50 40.32
CA VAL A 57 76.55 -21.95 41.72
C VAL A 57 77.89 -21.92 42.45
N ARG A 58 78.97 -22.42 41.81
CA ARG A 58 80.33 -22.41 42.38
C ARG A 58 80.87 -20.99 42.55
N SER A 59 80.61 -20.10 41.60
CA SER A 59 81.01 -18.69 41.71
C SER A 59 80.28 -17.99 42.85
N HIS A 60 78.98 -18.26 43.01
CA HIS A 60 78.15 -17.73 44.08
C HIS A 60 78.60 -18.25 45.46
N ALA A 61 78.82 -19.55 45.58
CA ALA A 61 79.39 -20.22 46.75
C ALA A 61 80.70 -19.57 47.21
N LYS A 62 81.62 -19.37 46.26
CA LYS A 62 82.94 -18.81 46.53
C LYS A 62 82.87 -17.33 46.92
N ALA A 63 81.96 -16.56 46.31
CA ALA A 63 81.78 -15.15 46.61
C ALA A 63 81.20 -14.91 48.02
N GLN A 64 80.35 -15.83 48.51
CA GLN A 64 79.68 -15.72 49.81
C GLN A 64 80.29 -16.61 50.91
N GLN A 65 81.36 -17.36 50.62
CA GLN A 65 82.02 -18.31 51.54
C GLN A 65 81.09 -19.38 52.13
N LEU A 66 80.08 -19.80 51.38
CA LEU A 66 79.06 -20.75 51.86
C LEU A 66 79.52 -22.20 51.70
N GLY A 67 79.19 -23.06 52.68
CA GLY A 67 79.34 -24.51 52.58
C GLY A 67 78.32 -25.15 51.62
N ASN A 68 78.53 -26.41 51.23
CA ASN A 68 77.60 -27.14 50.34
C ASN A 68 76.20 -27.26 50.96
N GLU A 69 76.07 -27.60 52.25
CA GLU A 69 74.79 -27.63 52.95
C GLU A 69 74.08 -26.26 52.96
N GLU A 70 74.82 -25.16 53.16
CA GLU A 70 74.25 -23.80 53.25
C GLU A 70 73.78 -23.27 51.88
N LEU A 71 74.45 -23.67 50.79
CA LEU A 71 74.00 -23.37 49.43
C LEU A 71 72.72 -24.12 49.08
N ILE A 72 72.65 -25.40 49.45
CA ILE A 72 71.47 -26.24 49.19
C ILE A 72 70.30 -25.72 50.02
N SER A 73 70.52 -25.36 51.29
CA SER A 73 69.46 -24.77 52.13
C SER A 73 69.03 -23.39 51.61
N GLY A 74 69.97 -22.52 51.25
CA GLY A 74 69.66 -21.19 50.70
C GLY A 74 68.91 -21.25 49.38
N ALA A 75 69.29 -22.15 48.47
CA ALA A 75 68.55 -22.39 47.23
C ALA A 75 67.16 -23.01 47.49
N ALA A 76 67.04 -23.93 48.46
CA ALA A 76 65.75 -24.48 48.86
C ALA A 76 64.84 -23.42 49.49
N ASP A 77 65.40 -22.49 50.25
CA ASP A 77 64.69 -21.37 50.86
C ASP A 77 64.27 -20.32 49.82
N GLU A 78 65.11 -20.03 48.82
CA GLU A 78 64.73 -19.18 47.67
C GLU A 78 63.61 -19.81 46.83
N VAL A 79 63.68 -21.12 46.57
CA VAL A 79 62.62 -21.85 45.86
C VAL A 79 61.32 -21.84 46.66
N LYS A 80 61.38 -22.09 47.97
CA LYS A 80 60.21 -21.98 48.86
C LYS A 80 59.67 -20.56 48.98
N ALA A 81 60.52 -19.53 48.92
CA ALA A 81 60.09 -18.14 48.94
C ALA A 81 59.41 -17.71 47.63
N GLN A 82 59.73 -18.38 46.51
CA GLN A 82 59.10 -18.13 45.20
C GLN A 82 57.77 -18.89 45.04
N GLU A 83 57.58 -20.07 45.66
CA GLU A 83 56.31 -20.83 45.64
C GLU A 83 55.05 -19.99 45.92
N PRO A 84 54.93 -19.23 47.03
CA PRO A 84 53.72 -18.46 47.32
C PRO A 84 53.48 -17.31 46.32
N ASN A 85 54.55 -16.77 45.72
CA ASN A 85 54.44 -15.79 44.64
C ASN A 85 53.91 -16.42 43.35
N LEU A 86 54.27 -17.67 43.06
CA LEU A 86 53.73 -18.40 41.93
C LEU A 86 52.26 -18.75 42.13
N ASP A 87 51.86 -19.19 43.32
CA ASP A 87 50.46 -19.52 43.62
C ASP A 87 49.54 -18.29 43.53
N THR A 88 49.99 -17.15 44.07
CA THR A 88 49.25 -15.88 43.95
C THR A 88 49.15 -15.41 42.50
N LEU A 89 50.23 -15.53 41.72
CA LEU A 89 50.23 -15.17 40.30
C LEU A 89 49.34 -16.11 39.47
N ILE A 90 49.36 -17.42 39.75
CA ILE A 90 48.45 -18.39 39.14
C ILE A 90 47.00 -18.07 39.48
N SER A 91 46.71 -17.70 40.74
CA SER A 91 45.36 -17.30 41.16
C SER A 91 44.86 -16.06 40.41
N ILE A 92 45.68 -15.00 40.34
CA ILE A 92 45.35 -13.77 39.61
C ILE A 92 45.15 -14.04 38.12
N LEU A 93 46.05 -14.82 37.50
CA LEU A 93 45.93 -15.16 36.08
C LEU A 93 44.69 -16.01 35.79
N SER A 94 44.35 -16.94 36.69
CA SER A 94 43.16 -17.78 36.56
C SER A 94 41.87 -16.94 36.66
N GLU A 95 41.80 -16.03 37.63
CA GLU A 95 40.66 -15.12 37.79
C GLU A 95 40.53 -14.16 36.60
N ALA A 96 41.65 -13.60 36.12
CA ALA A 96 41.66 -12.74 34.93
C ALA A 96 41.21 -13.50 33.68
N LEU A 97 41.60 -14.77 33.55
CA LEU A 97 41.20 -15.64 32.46
C LEU A 97 39.71 -15.98 32.52
N GLU A 98 39.15 -16.25 33.71
CA GLU A 98 37.71 -16.45 33.87
C GLU A 98 36.92 -15.18 33.53
N LYS A 99 37.35 -14.02 34.02
CA LYS A 99 36.74 -12.71 33.68
C LYS A 99 36.79 -12.45 32.17
N ALA A 100 37.92 -12.73 31.52
CA ALA A 100 38.08 -12.57 30.09
C ALA A 100 37.16 -13.53 29.30
N LYS A 101 37.04 -14.80 29.72
CA LYS A 101 36.10 -15.77 29.12
C LYS A 101 34.66 -15.32 29.27
N PHE A 102 34.26 -14.89 30.48
CA PHE A 102 32.92 -14.39 30.73
C PHE A 102 32.60 -13.17 29.87
N SER A 103 33.52 -12.19 29.79
CA SER A 103 33.36 -11.02 28.93
C SER A 103 33.27 -11.39 27.45
N ARG A 104 34.09 -12.33 26.97
CA ARG A 104 34.02 -12.86 25.60
C ARG A 104 32.65 -13.46 25.30
N ASP A 105 32.15 -14.31 26.19
CA ASP A 105 30.89 -15.01 25.98
C ASP A 105 29.69 -14.05 26.05
N ALA A 106 29.73 -13.06 26.94
CA ALA A 106 28.74 -11.98 27.00
C ALA A 106 28.73 -11.14 25.70
N ASN A 107 29.91 -10.78 25.18
CA ASN A 107 30.02 -10.04 23.93
C ASN A 107 29.53 -10.87 22.73
N ALA A 108 29.84 -12.17 22.69
CA ALA A 108 29.33 -13.07 21.66
C ALA A 108 27.79 -13.19 21.70
N ALA A 109 27.21 -13.26 22.90
CA ALA A 109 25.76 -13.27 23.08
C ALA A 109 25.12 -11.97 22.60
N LEU A 110 25.70 -10.80 22.93
CA LEU A 110 25.23 -9.50 22.45
C LEU A 110 25.28 -9.41 20.92
N LEU A 111 26.38 -9.84 20.29
CA LEU A 111 26.49 -9.86 18.83
C LEU A 111 25.42 -10.73 18.18
N SER A 112 25.11 -11.89 18.76
CA SER A 112 24.04 -12.77 18.28
C SER A 112 22.66 -12.10 18.38
N GLN A 113 22.38 -11.43 19.51
CA GLN A 113 21.13 -10.68 19.69
C GLN A 113 21.00 -9.53 18.68
N TYR A 114 22.08 -8.76 18.47
CA TYR A 114 22.11 -7.70 17.46
C TYR A 114 21.89 -8.24 16.05
N ALA A 115 22.55 -9.33 15.68
CA ALA A 115 22.38 -9.97 14.38
C ALA A 115 20.93 -10.42 14.17
N SER A 116 20.32 -11.05 15.18
CA SER A 116 18.92 -11.47 15.14
C SER A 116 17.95 -10.28 15.01
N ALA A 117 18.17 -9.22 15.79
CA ALA A 117 17.35 -8.01 15.73
C ALA A 117 17.46 -7.31 14.36
N LEU A 118 18.67 -7.15 13.83
CA LEU A 118 18.91 -6.56 12.50
C LEU A 118 18.29 -7.41 11.38
N ALA A 119 18.43 -8.74 11.45
CA ALA A 119 17.79 -9.63 10.50
C ALA A 119 16.25 -9.52 10.55
N GLY A 120 15.68 -9.43 11.75
CA GLY A 120 14.25 -9.22 11.96
C GLY A 120 13.76 -7.90 11.38
N MET A 121 14.45 -6.79 11.68
CA MET A 121 14.12 -5.47 11.13
C MET A 121 14.24 -5.45 9.60
N LEU A 122 15.31 -6.03 9.04
CA LEU A 122 15.49 -6.09 7.59
C LEU A 122 14.36 -6.88 6.90
N LYS A 123 13.95 -8.01 7.48
CA LYS A 123 12.81 -8.79 6.97
C LYS A 123 11.52 -7.97 7.00
N GLN A 124 11.24 -7.28 8.10
CA GLN A 124 10.07 -6.40 8.20
C GLN A 124 10.10 -5.27 7.18
N PHE A 125 11.27 -4.66 6.93
CA PHE A 125 11.43 -3.63 5.91
C PHE A 125 11.18 -4.16 4.49
N HIS A 126 11.68 -5.35 4.16
CA HIS A 126 11.42 -5.98 2.88
C HIS A 126 9.93 -6.30 2.70
N ASP A 127 9.31 -6.92 3.70
CA ASP A 127 7.88 -7.25 3.67
C ASP A 127 7.01 -5.99 3.55
N TYR A 128 7.34 -4.94 4.30
CA TYR A 128 6.67 -3.65 4.21
C TYR A 128 6.81 -3.04 2.82
N LYS A 129 8.04 -2.98 2.28
CA LYS A 129 8.28 -2.38 0.97
C LYS A 129 7.56 -3.14 -0.14
N ALA A 130 7.57 -4.48 -0.10
CA ALA A 130 6.88 -5.32 -1.06
C ALA A 130 5.36 -5.07 -1.03
N LYS A 131 4.75 -5.08 0.16
CA LYS A 131 3.32 -4.78 0.34
C LYS A 131 2.99 -3.37 -0.13
N HIS A 132 3.78 -2.38 0.28
CA HIS A 132 3.56 -0.99 -0.11
C HIS A 132 3.60 -0.78 -1.64
N VAL A 133 4.58 -1.39 -2.33
CA VAL A 133 4.65 -1.33 -3.80
C VAL A 133 3.45 -2.02 -4.43
N ALA A 134 3.02 -3.16 -3.91
CA ALA A 134 1.83 -3.87 -4.39
C ALA A 134 0.55 -3.04 -4.21
N ASP A 135 0.38 -2.41 -3.05
CA ASP A 135 -0.78 -1.55 -2.74
C ASP A 135 -0.83 -0.31 -3.64
N VAL A 136 0.31 0.36 -3.82
CA VAL A 136 0.39 1.53 -4.72
C VAL A 136 0.11 1.12 -6.16
N ALA A 137 0.64 -0.01 -6.62
CA ALA A 137 0.34 -0.53 -7.95
C ALA A 137 -1.14 -0.90 -8.10
N ALA A 138 -1.75 -1.52 -7.10
CA ALA A 138 -3.17 -1.85 -7.10
C ALA A 138 -4.05 -0.59 -7.17
N TRP A 139 -3.72 0.44 -6.38
CA TRP A 139 -4.41 1.73 -6.42
C TRP A 139 -4.30 2.42 -7.79
N HIS A 140 -3.11 2.40 -8.38
CA HIS A 140 -2.90 2.93 -9.72
C HIS A 140 -3.64 2.15 -10.81
N ARG A 141 -3.88 0.85 -10.64
CA ARG A 141 -4.70 0.05 -11.56
C ARG A 141 -6.17 0.36 -11.38
N SER A 142 -6.68 0.40 -10.15
CA SER A 142 -8.09 0.68 -9.88
C SER A 142 -8.48 2.09 -10.33
N TYR A 143 -7.64 3.09 -10.09
CA TYR A 143 -7.88 4.46 -10.55
C TYR A 143 -7.92 4.54 -12.09
N ARG A 144 -7.01 3.85 -12.78
CA ARG A 144 -7.02 3.79 -14.26
C ARG A 144 -8.28 3.09 -14.78
N ALA A 145 -8.74 2.03 -14.12
CA ALA A 145 -9.97 1.33 -14.48
C ALA A 145 -11.19 2.26 -14.33
N GLN A 146 -11.32 2.94 -13.19
CA GLN A 146 -12.40 3.93 -12.97
C GLN A 146 -12.40 5.04 -14.01
N LEU A 147 -11.22 5.54 -14.39
CA LEU A 147 -11.11 6.58 -15.39
C LEU A 147 -11.47 6.07 -16.80
N ALA A 148 -11.16 4.81 -17.12
CA ALA A 148 -11.57 4.18 -18.37
C ALA A 148 -13.09 3.96 -18.42
N GLU A 149 -13.68 3.49 -17.33
CA GLU A 149 -15.13 3.30 -17.18
C GLU A 149 -15.89 4.64 -17.29
N ALA A 150 -15.44 5.69 -16.60
CA ALA A 150 -16.04 7.01 -16.71
C ALA A 150 -15.97 7.57 -18.14
N ARG A 151 -14.88 7.33 -18.87
CA ARG A 151 -14.77 7.71 -20.30
C ARG A 151 -15.70 6.90 -21.18
N ALA A 152 -15.80 5.59 -20.95
CA ALA A 152 -16.71 4.72 -21.69
C ALA A 152 -18.17 5.16 -21.48
N GLU A 153 -18.57 5.41 -20.23
CA GLU A 153 -19.93 5.87 -19.90
C GLU A 153 -20.21 7.27 -20.49
N ASN A 154 -19.24 8.20 -20.43
CA ASN A 154 -19.41 9.50 -21.07
C ASN A 154 -19.59 9.39 -22.59
N SER A 155 -18.87 8.48 -23.23
CA SER A 155 -18.99 8.21 -24.67
C SER A 155 -20.38 7.68 -24.99
N ARG A 156 -20.84 6.67 -24.23
CA ARG A 156 -22.18 6.08 -24.35
C ARG A 156 -23.29 7.12 -24.17
N LEU A 157 -23.19 7.98 -23.15
CA LEU A 157 -24.18 9.03 -22.91
C LEU A 157 -24.23 10.05 -24.05
N ARG A 158 -23.07 10.42 -24.62
CA ARG A 158 -23.01 11.30 -25.78
C ARG A 158 -23.65 10.67 -27.01
N GLU A 159 -23.38 9.40 -27.27
CA GLU A 159 -24.01 8.62 -28.34
C GLU A 159 -25.53 8.58 -28.15
N GLN A 160 -26.02 8.30 -26.94
CA GLN A 160 -27.44 8.29 -26.62
C GLN A 160 -28.10 9.66 -26.86
N ILE A 161 -27.46 10.75 -26.45
CA ILE A 161 -27.95 12.11 -26.69
C ILE A 161 -27.99 12.40 -28.19
N TRP A 162 -26.95 12.01 -28.93
CA TRP A 162 -26.89 12.19 -30.38
C TRP A 162 -28.00 11.42 -31.09
N GLU A 163 -28.24 10.17 -30.71
CA GLU A 163 -29.35 9.37 -31.24
C GLU A 163 -30.70 10.02 -30.93
N MET A 164 -30.90 10.46 -29.69
CA MET A 164 -32.14 11.13 -29.29
C MET A 164 -32.36 12.42 -30.09
N GLN A 165 -31.32 13.25 -30.24
CA GLN A 165 -31.38 14.48 -31.03
C GLN A 165 -31.65 14.19 -32.51
N ALA A 166 -31.02 13.17 -33.08
CA ALA A 166 -31.27 12.74 -34.46
C ALA A 166 -32.72 12.28 -34.65
N ARG A 167 -33.26 11.46 -33.73
CA ARG A 167 -34.65 11.00 -33.75
C ARG A 167 -35.64 12.16 -33.58
N ALA A 168 -35.38 13.08 -32.65
CA ALA A 168 -36.19 14.27 -32.44
C ALA A 168 -36.16 15.22 -33.66
N GLY A 169 -34.99 15.38 -34.28
CA GLY A 169 -34.83 16.13 -35.53
C GLY A 169 -35.65 15.53 -36.67
N ALA A 170 -35.57 14.21 -36.86
CA ALA A 170 -36.37 13.50 -37.85
C ALA A 170 -37.88 13.62 -37.58
N ALA A 171 -38.32 13.49 -36.31
CA ALA A 171 -39.73 13.66 -35.94
C ALA A 171 -40.22 15.09 -36.23
N ASN A 172 -39.45 16.12 -35.87
CA ASN A 172 -39.78 17.51 -36.16
C ASN A 172 -39.86 17.79 -37.66
N GLU A 173 -38.95 17.23 -38.45
CA GLU A 173 -38.99 17.34 -39.91
C GLU A 173 -40.25 16.66 -40.48
N MET A 174 -40.63 15.50 -39.95
CA MET A 174 -41.88 14.83 -40.33
C MET A 174 -43.12 15.65 -39.97
N LEU A 175 -43.15 16.31 -38.81
CA LEU A 175 -44.23 17.22 -38.41
C LEU A 175 -44.30 18.46 -39.31
N ARG A 176 -43.16 19.07 -39.64
CA ARG A 176 -43.10 20.20 -40.57
C ARG A 176 -43.62 19.80 -41.95
N ARG A 177 -43.15 18.68 -42.49
CA ARG A 177 -43.64 18.12 -43.76
C ARG A 177 -45.13 17.81 -43.72
N PHE A 178 -45.60 17.25 -42.61
CA PHE A 178 -47.03 17.02 -42.41
C PHE A 178 -47.79 18.34 -42.44
N ARG A 179 -47.37 19.35 -41.67
CA ARG A 179 -48.00 20.67 -41.64
C ARG A 179 -48.01 21.34 -43.01
N THR A 180 -46.90 21.34 -43.73
CA THR A 180 -46.83 21.90 -45.09
C THR A 180 -47.81 21.21 -46.03
N ARG A 181 -47.89 19.88 -46.02
CA ARG A 181 -48.89 19.15 -46.83
C ARG A 181 -50.31 19.37 -46.35
N TYR A 182 -50.49 19.48 -45.04
CA TYR A 182 -51.78 19.74 -44.40
C TYR A 182 -52.30 21.11 -44.82
N ASP A 183 -51.46 22.15 -44.82
CA ASP A 183 -51.82 23.52 -45.20
C ASP A 183 -51.98 23.69 -46.71
N ALA A 184 -51.24 22.93 -47.53
CA ALA A 184 -51.32 22.96 -48.99
C ALA A 184 -52.54 22.22 -49.60
N ASP A 185 -53.33 21.53 -48.79
CA ASP A 185 -54.56 20.84 -49.25
C ASP A 185 -55.70 21.85 -49.45
N GLU A 186 -55.77 22.41 -50.66
CA GLU A 186 -56.77 23.41 -51.06
C GLU A 186 -58.19 22.93 -50.79
N ALA A 187 -58.51 21.67 -51.09
CA ALA A 187 -59.83 21.10 -50.89
C ALA A 187 -60.23 21.10 -49.39
N ARG A 188 -59.28 21.02 -48.46
CA ARG A 188 -59.60 21.21 -47.03
C ARG A 188 -59.74 22.68 -46.66
N TRP A 189 -58.94 23.58 -47.24
CA TRP A 189 -59.12 25.01 -47.03
C TRP A 189 -60.52 25.45 -47.50
N GLU A 190 -60.92 25.07 -48.71
CA GLU A 190 -62.26 25.30 -49.26
C GLU A 190 -63.34 24.76 -48.33
N ARG A 191 -63.28 23.48 -47.93
CA ARG A 191 -64.24 22.90 -46.97
C ARG A 191 -64.32 23.67 -45.65
N ARG A 192 -63.20 24.18 -45.12
CA ARG A 192 -63.19 24.99 -43.88
C ARG A 192 -63.86 26.35 -44.10
N VAL A 193 -63.57 27.02 -45.21
CA VAL A 193 -64.18 28.31 -45.58
C VAL A 193 -65.67 28.15 -45.80
N GLU A 194 -66.09 27.14 -46.57
CA GLU A 194 -67.50 26.80 -46.81
C GLU A 194 -68.23 26.50 -45.51
N ALA A 195 -67.66 25.65 -44.64
CA ALA A 195 -68.27 25.32 -43.35
C ALA A 195 -68.44 26.58 -42.48
N LYS A 196 -67.48 27.52 -42.50
CA LYS A 196 -67.59 28.80 -41.81
C LYS A 196 -68.68 29.69 -42.43
N ALA A 197 -68.73 29.79 -43.75
CA ALA A 197 -69.74 30.55 -44.48
C ALA A 197 -71.16 30.04 -44.18
N VAL A 198 -71.39 28.73 -44.27
CA VAL A 198 -72.68 28.10 -43.93
C VAL A 198 -73.06 28.38 -42.47
N ARG A 199 -72.12 28.33 -41.52
CA ARG A 199 -72.39 28.69 -40.12
C ARG A 199 -72.79 30.16 -39.98
N GLN A 200 -72.15 31.08 -40.69
CA GLN A 200 -72.51 32.50 -40.69
C GLN A 200 -73.89 32.74 -41.30
N GLU A 201 -74.22 32.06 -42.40
CA GLU A 201 -75.56 32.11 -43.01
C GLU A 201 -76.63 31.60 -42.05
N LEU A 202 -76.41 30.46 -41.40
CA LEU A 202 -77.33 29.92 -40.40
C LEU A 202 -77.59 30.92 -39.26
N ARG A 203 -76.54 31.60 -38.78
CA ARG A 203 -76.66 32.65 -37.76
C ARG A 203 -77.41 33.87 -38.26
N PHE A 204 -77.13 34.31 -39.48
CA PHE A 204 -77.85 35.41 -40.12
C PHE A 204 -79.34 35.09 -40.21
N TRP A 205 -79.69 33.91 -40.70
CA TRP A 205 -81.08 33.46 -40.77
C TRP A 205 -81.71 33.27 -39.39
N LYS A 206 -80.97 32.78 -38.39
CA LYS A 206 -81.44 32.72 -36.99
C LYS A 206 -81.81 34.11 -36.48
N ARG A 207 -80.96 35.12 -36.65
CA ARG A 207 -81.26 36.51 -36.24
C ARG A 207 -82.48 37.09 -36.97
N MET A 208 -82.62 36.79 -38.26
CA MET A 208 -83.78 37.22 -39.04
C MET A 208 -85.08 36.53 -38.60
N ALA A 209 -85.02 35.24 -38.25
CA ALA A 209 -86.18 34.44 -37.88
C ALA A 209 -86.56 34.55 -36.40
N MET A 210 -85.60 34.87 -35.52
CA MET A 210 -85.77 34.93 -34.06
C MET A 210 -85.11 36.19 -33.46
N PRO A 211 -85.65 37.40 -33.72
CA PRO A 211 -85.01 38.66 -33.28
C PRO A 211 -85.04 38.94 -31.77
N HIS A 212 -85.83 38.17 -31.01
CA HIS A 212 -86.01 38.34 -29.56
C HIS A 212 -85.09 37.43 -28.72
N LEU A 213 -84.29 36.58 -29.36
CA LEU A 213 -83.34 35.72 -28.67
C LEU A 213 -82.00 36.46 -28.53
N GLU A 214 -81.37 36.37 -27.36
CA GLU A 214 -80.08 37.01 -27.10
C GLU A 214 -78.97 36.40 -27.96
N ASP A 215 -78.01 37.23 -28.39
CA ASP A 215 -76.93 36.81 -29.32
C ASP A 215 -75.88 35.87 -28.65
N ASP A 216 -75.84 35.82 -27.32
CA ASP A 216 -74.92 34.99 -26.51
C ASP A 216 -75.49 33.57 -26.27
N ASP A 217 -75.72 32.84 -27.35
CA ASP A 217 -76.15 31.44 -27.27
C ASP A 217 -74.92 30.51 -27.24
N SER A 218 -74.70 29.85 -26.10
CA SER A 218 -73.57 28.94 -25.81
C SER A 218 -73.42 27.80 -26.83
N CYS A 219 -74.49 27.41 -27.52
CA CYS A 219 -74.45 26.35 -28.53
C CYS A 219 -74.03 26.82 -29.93
N TRP A 220 -73.85 28.14 -30.10
CA TRP A 220 -73.45 28.76 -31.35
C TRP A 220 -72.47 29.90 -31.03
N SER A 221 -71.52 29.80 -30.11
CA SER A 221 -70.54 30.88 -29.94
C SER A 221 -69.44 30.79 -31.02
N ASP A 222 -68.68 31.86 -31.27
CA ASP A 222 -67.50 31.81 -32.17
C ASP A 222 -66.35 31.01 -31.53
N ASP A 223 -66.43 30.77 -30.21
CA ASP A 223 -65.40 30.16 -29.35
C ASP A 223 -65.48 28.63 -29.26
N ASP A 224 -66.58 28.00 -29.69
CA ASP A 224 -66.76 26.55 -29.64
C ASP A 224 -65.81 25.78 -30.59
N ASP A 225 -65.25 26.45 -31.59
CA ASP A 225 -64.28 25.88 -32.55
C ASP A 225 -62.81 26.00 -32.06
N LEU A 226 -62.53 26.81 -31.03
CA LEU A 226 -61.17 27.11 -30.56
C LEU A 226 -60.78 26.33 -29.30
N ILE A 227 -61.75 25.85 -28.53
CA ILE A 227 -61.53 25.17 -27.27
C ILE A 227 -61.85 23.68 -27.45
N ASP A 228 -60.81 22.83 -27.41
CA ASP A 228 -61.01 21.38 -27.32
C ASP A 228 -61.82 21.06 -26.04
N VAL A 229 -63.02 20.50 -26.20
CA VAL A 229 -63.91 20.13 -25.10
C VAL A 229 -63.22 19.19 -24.10
N ALA A 230 -62.27 18.36 -24.56
CA ALA A 230 -61.49 17.48 -23.69
C ALA A 230 -60.46 18.27 -22.87
N GLU A 231 -59.76 19.24 -23.48
CA GLU A 231 -58.78 20.07 -22.78
C GLU A 231 -59.47 21.04 -21.80
N LYS A 232 -60.67 21.55 -22.14
CA LYS A 232 -61.49 22.37 -21.22
C LYS A 232 -61.84 21.59 -19.95
N LYS A 233 -62.29 20.34 -20.10
CA LYS A 233 -62.60 19.46 -18.96
C LYS A 233 -61.34 19.18 -18.12
N ARG A 234 -60.20 18.92 -18.78
CA ARG A 234 -58.91 18.70 -18.08
C ARG A 234 -58.49 19.93 -17.28
N LEU A 235 -58.69 21.13 -17.83
CA LEU A 235 -58.38 22.38 -17.15
C LEU A 235 -59.32 22.65 -15.98
N GLU A 236 -60.61 22.38 -16.14
CA GLU A 236 -61.60 22.48 -15.05
C GLU A 236 -61.28 21.50 -13.91
N GLU A 237 -60.90 20.26 -14.22
CA GLU A 237 -60.44 19.27 -13.23
C GLU A 237 -59.16 19.71 -12.50
N MET A 238 -58.19 20.25 -13.25
CA MET A 238 -56.95 20.78 -12.67
C MET A 238 -57.19 22.00 -11.79
N GLN A 239 -58.08 22.90 -12.20
CA GLN A 239 -58.49 24.06 -11.40
C GLN A 239 -59.22 23.63 -10.12
N LYS A 240 -60.08 22.61 -10.20
CA LYS A 240 -60.77 22.05 -9.03
C LYS A 240 -59.79 21.41 -8.05
N LEU A 241 -58.82 20.64 -8.54
CA LEU A 241 -57.75 20.05 -7.73
C LEU A 241 -56.86 21.13 -7.10
N ALA A 242 -56.50 22.17 -7.85
CA ALA A 242 -55.71 23.28 -7.33
C ALA A 242 -56.48 24.07 -6.25
N ALA A 243 -57.78 24.30 -6.44
CA ALA A 243 -58.63 24.94 -5.44
C ALA A 243 -58.80 24.08 -4.19
N GLU A 244 -58.93 22.75 -4.33
CA GLU A 244 -58.99 21.81 -3.22
C GLU A 244 -57.65 21.76 -2.45
N GLN A 245 -56.51 21.77 -3.16
CA GLN A 245 -55.19 21.87 -2.54
C GLN A 245 -54.96 23.21 -1.83
N GLN A 246 -55.44 24.32 -2.41
CA GLN A 246 -55.36 25.64 -1.76
C GLN A 246 -56.25 25.70 -0.50
N LEU A 247 -57.44 25.12 -0.55
CA LEU A 247 -58.31 25.00 0.63
C LEU A 247 -57.71 24.07 1.70
N ALA A 248 -57.09 22.95 1.30
CA ALA A 248 -56.40 22.05 2.22
C ALA A 248 -55.15 22.71 2.83
N ALA A 249 -54.39 23.48 2.06
CA ALA A 249 -53.26 24.26 2.55
C ALA A 249 -53.69 25.37 3.52
N ALA A 250 -54.76 26.10 3.19
CA ALA A 250 -55.34 27.12 4.08
C ALA A 250 -55.94 26.50 5.36
N ALA A 251 -56.53 25.31 5.29
CA ALA A 251 -57.01 24.58 6.47
C ALA A 251 -55.87 24.03 7.35
N ALA A 252 -54.76 23.60 6.74
CA ALA A 252 -53.54 23.19 7.47
C ALA A 252 -52.87 24.40 8.16
N GLU A 253 -52.82 25.56 7.50
CA GLU A 253 -52.30 26.81 8.06
C GLU A 253 -53.18 27.33 9.22
N LEU A 254 -54.49 27.13 9.16
CA LEU A 254 -55.41 27.45 10.27
C LEU A 254 -55.33 26.41 11.42
N GLY A 255 -54.92 25.17 11.12
CA GLY A 255 -54.74 24.09 12.09
C GLY A 255 -53.47 24.23 12.94
N ASP A 256 -52.42 24.88 12.42
CA ASP A 256 -51.15 25.08 13.12
C ASP A 256 -51.20 26.21 14.17
N ILE A 257 -52.24 27.06 14.14
CA ILE A 257 -52.42 28.14 15.13
C ILE A 257 -53.02 27.67 16.47
N VAL A 258 -53.50 26.41 16.58
CA VAL A 258 -54.13 25.88 17.82
C VAL A 258 -53.36 24.71 18.45
N GLY A 259 -52.24 24.25 17.87
CA GLY A 259 -51.53 23.04 18.29
C GLY A 259 -50.16 23.24 18.94
N GLY A 260 -49.92 24.34 19.67
CA GLY A 260 -48.64 24.58 20.33
C GLY A 260 -48.44 23.74 21.60
N GLY A 261 -47.68 22.64 21.51
CA GLY A 261 -47.03 22.03 22.68
C GLY A 261 -46.72 20.55 22.57
N GLY A 262 -45.44 20.19 22.47
CA GLY A 262 -44.98 18.82 22.75
C GLY A 262 -43.74 18.38 21.97
N ASP A 263 -42.59 18.46 22.64
CA ASP A 263 -41.33 17.77 22.34
C ASP A 263 -41.53 16.24 22.25
N ASP A 264 -41.17 15.60 21.14
CA ASP A 264 -40.52 14.27 21.15
C ASP A 264 -39.89 13.92 19.79
N GLY A 265 -38.74 13.24 19.84
CA GLY A 265 -37.95 12.85 18.69
C GLY A 265 -38.60 11.74 17.85
N GLY A 266 -38.87 12.05 16.58
CA GLY A 266 -39.36 11.10 15.59
C GLY A 266 -38.84 11.43 14.19
N VAL A 267 -38.29 10.41 13.52
CA VAL A 267 -37.74 10.42 12.16
C VAL A 267 -38.66 11.15 11.17
N PRO A 268 -38.16 12.06 10.30
CA PRO A 268 -39.02 12.75 9.34
C PRO A 268 -39.54 11.79 8.26
N PRO A 269 -40.82 11.82 7.90
CA PRO A 269 -41.33 11.06 6.76
C PRO A 269 -40.84 11.68 5.44
N GLU A 270 -40.45 10.81 4.50
CA GLU A 270 -40.09 11.16 3.12
C GLU A 270 -41.18 12.00 2.45
N VAL A 271 -40.80 13.20 2.03
CA VAL A 271 -41.56 14.03 1.09
C VAL A 271 -41.54 13.41 -0.30
N PRO A 272 -42.68 13.13 -0.94
CA PRO A 272 -42.72 12.83 -2.37
C PRO A 272 -42.34 14.10 -3.14
N SER A 273 -41.29 13.99 -3.96
CA SER A 273 -40.80 15.04 -4.85
C SER A 273 -41.91 15.58 -5.75
N ALA A 274 -42.21 16.88 -5.63
CA ALA A 274 -43.06 17.62 -6.54
C ALA A 274 -42.44 17.67 -7.96
N PRO A 275 -43.24 17.61 -9.04
CA PRO A 275 -42.74 17.81 -10.39
C PRO A 275 -42.42 19.30 -10.60
N VAL A 276 -41.17 19.58 -10.96
CA VAL A 276 -40.67 20.94 -11.25
C VAL A 276 -41.34 21.46 -12.54
N PRO A 277 -41.91 22.68 -12.56
CA PRO A 277 -42.45 23.26 -13.78
C PRO A 277 -41.32 23.52 -14.78
N GLN A 278 -41.50 22.96 -15.97
CA GLN A 278 -40.55 22.99 -17.08
C GLN A 278 -40.61 24.33 -17.81
N SER A 279 -40.23 25.43 -17.16
CA SER A 279 -39.97 26.70 -17.82
C SER A 279 -39.02 27.56 -16.99
N MET A 280 -37.71 27.34 -17.12
CA MET A 280 -36.63 28.34 -16.95
C MET A 280 -35.32 27.71 -17.45
N ILE A 281 -35.16 27.65 -18.78
CA ILE A 281 -33.83 27.47 -19.39
C ILE A 281 -33.23 28.87 -19.47
N GLY A 282 -32.43 29.23 -18.47
CA GLY A 282 -31.64 30.46 -18.41
C GLY A 282 -30.39 30.19 -17.57
N GLY A 283 -29.21 30.42 -18.17
CA GLY A 283 -27.92 29.89 -17.71
C GLY A 283 -27.50 30.29 -16.29
N VAL A 284 -26.79 29.39 -15.62
CA VAL A 284 -26.15 29.64 -14.33
C VAL A 284 -24.93 30.55 -14.55
N PRO A 285 -24.81 31.70 -13.84
CA PRO A 285 -23.62 32.53 -13.91
C PRO A 285 -22.46 31.83 -13.18
N MET A 286 -21.36 31.63 -13.89
CA MET A 286 -20.11 31.13 -13.31
C MET A 286 -19.48 32.26 -12.48
N GLN A 287 -19.65 32.20 -11.16
CA GLN A 287 -18.91 33.04 -10.23
C GLN A 287 -17.43 32.61 -10.27
N ARG A 288 -16.55 33.49 -10.77
CA ARG A 288 -15.09 33.35 -10.66
C ARG A 288 -14.67 33.85 -9.28
N ASP A 289 -14.34 32.94 -8.38
CA ASP A 289 -13.59 33.27 -7.17
C ASP A 289 -12.09 33.29 -7.51
N ASP A 290 -11.58 34.50 -7.75
CA ASP A 290 -10.15 34.80 -7.70
C ASP A 290 -9.79 35.15 -6.24
N GLY A 291 -9.21 34.19 -5.51
CA GLY A 291 -8.75 34.40 -4.13
C GLY A 291 -7.89 33.24 -3.64
N GLY A 292 -6.57 33.44 -3.64
CA GLY A 292 -5.60 32.40 -3.34
C GLY A 292 -5.58 31.91 -1.89
N SER A 293 -5.59 30.58 -1.74
CA SER A 293 -4.89 29.89 -0.66
C SER A 293 -4.49 28.50 -1.17
N MET A 294 -3.19 28.21 -1.23
CA MET A 294 -2.68 26.86 -1.50
C MET A 294 -3.11 25.92 -0.37
N MET A 295 -4.22 25.21 -0.57
CA MET A 295 -4.58 24.02 0.19
C MET A 295 -4.23 22.82 -0.70
N LEU A 296 -3.24 22.03 -0.27
CA LEU A 296 -2.90 20.75 -0.87
C LEU A 296 -4.17 19.86 -0.91
N PRO A 297 -4.41 19.11 -2.00
CA PRO A 297 -5.61 18.30 -2.11
C PRO A 297 -5.60 17.19 -1.05
N ILE A 298 -6.61 17.21 -0.19
CA ILE A 298 -6.87 16.17 0.81
C ILE A 298 -7.25 14.88 0.06
N PRO A 299 -6.55 13.74 0.28
CA PRO A 299 -6.90 12.49 -0.38
C PRO A 299 -8.27 11.99 0.12
N PRO A 300 -9.06 11.34 -0.74
CA PRO A 300 -10.39 10.86 -0.39
C PRO A 300 -10.33 9.84 0.77
N PRO A 301 -11.36 9.81 1.64
CA PRO A 301 -11.40 8.89 2.76
C PRO A 301 -11.40 7.45 2.26
N ARG A 302 -10.58 6.60 2.90
CA ARG A 302 -10.56 5.16 2.63
C ARG A 302 -11.92 4.55 3.00
N PRO A 303 -12.44 3.58 2.22
CA PRO A 303 -13.63 2.86 2.60
C PRO A 303 -13.38 2.09 3.91
N SER A 304 -14.28 2.25 4.87
CA SER A 304 -14.31 1.53 6.13
C SER A 304 -14.36 0.03 5.85
N SER A 305 -13.32 -0.71 6.27
CA SER A 305 -13.32 -2.17 6.23
C SER A 305 -14.41 -2.69 7.17
N VAL A 306 -15.56 -3.06 6.59
CA VAL A 306 -16.60 -3.80 7.30
C VAL A 306 -16.12 -5.23 7.54
N ALA A 307 -15.97 -5.55 8.82
CA ALA A 307 -16.09 -6.86 9.45
C ALA A 307 -15.28 -8.05 8.88
N SER A 308 -14.14 -8.34 9.51
CA SER A 308 -13.74 -9.73 9.78
C SER A 308 -13.84 -9.96 11.29
N SER A 309 -15.08 -10.12 11.76
CA SER A 309 -15.41 -10.67 13.07
C SER A 309 -15.86 -12.11 12.86
N THR A 310 -14.93 -13.03 12.99
CA THR A 310 -15.23 -14.41 13.39
C THR A 310 -14.11 -14.86 14.32
N GLY A 311 -14.24 -14.46 15.59
CA GLY A 311 -13.49 -15.06 16.67
C GLY A 311 -14.11 -16.42 17.03
N SER A 312 -13.23 -17.37 17.32
CA SER A 312 -13.29 -18.25 18.49
C SER A 312 -14.52 -19.13 18.69
N SER A 313 -14.34 -20.43 18.49
CA SER A 313 -14.74 -21.42 19.49
C SER A 313 -13.81 -22.63 19.43
N GLY A 314 -12.94 -22.76 20.43
CA GLY A 314 -12.38 -24.04 20.83
C GLY A 314 -13.32 -24.71 21.83
N GLN A 315 -13.69 -25.96 21.54
CA GLN A 315 -13.74 -27.10 22.45
C GLN A 315 -13.45 -28.35 21.61
#